data_AF-A0A7M2XU10-F1
#
_entry.id   AF-A0A7M2XU10-F1
#
_cell.length_a   1.000
_cell.length_b   1.000
_cell.length_c   1.000
_cell.angle_alpha   90.00
_cell.angle_beta   90.00
_cell.angle_gamma   90.00
#
_symmetry.space_group_name_H-M   'P 1'
#
loop_
_entity.id
_entity.type
_entity.pdbx_description
1 polymer ?
#
loop_
_entity_poly.entity_id
_entity_poly.type
_entity_poly.pdbx_seq_one_letter_code
_entity_poly.pdbx_strand_id
1 'polypeptide(L)'
;MIRRVFAAAALTAAAAIALAPAASAQEDYIDPTGPYDATEYFVTPWDPGAFAEHADKGLIISPYGDAGLQCRGFHGRIWDCTQTLPDGSVNRLIRLSPDAYPSRIMREVWAYDPFNTGSAG
;
A
#
# COMPACT_ATOMS: atom_id res chain seq x y z
N MET A 1 -51.02 0.61 31.49
CA MET A 1 -49.78 -0.21 31.44
C MET A 1 -48.86 0.17 30.28
N ILE A 2 -49.40 0.57 29.11
CA ILE A 2 -48.63 1.01 27.92
C ILE A 2 -47.59 2.12 28.19
N ARG A 3 -47.92 3.16 28.97
CA ARG A 3 -46.99 4.27 29.28
C ARG A 3 -45.71 3.85 30.00
N ARG A 4 -45.75 2.75 30.78
CA ARG A 4 -44.56 2.22 31.48
C ARG A 4 -43.65 1.43 30.54
N VAL A 5 -44.23 0.77 29.53
CA VAL A 5 -43.49 0.02 28.50
C VAL A 5 -42.73 0.97 27.56
N PHE A 6 -43.36 2.07 27.14
CA PHE A 6 -42.70 3.09 26.31
C PHE A 6 -41.56 3.80 27.04
N ALA A 7 -41.72 4.09 28.33
CA ALA A 7 -40.67 4.72 29.13
C ALA A 7 -39.45 3.79 29.30
N ALA A 8 -39.67 2.49 29.53
CA ALA A 8 -38.59 1.51 29.66
C ALA A 8 -37.82 1.33 28.34
N ALA A 9 -38.52 1.26 27.20
CA ALA A 9 -37.90 1.13 25.88
C ALA A 9 -37.04 2.35 25.50
N ALA A 10 -37.50 3.56 25.86
CA ALA A 10 -36.74 4.80 25.62
C ALA A 10 -35.45 4.86 26.43
N LEU A 11 -35.49 4.44 27.70
CA LEU A 11 -34.32 4.39 28.58
C LEU A 11 -33.26 3.39 28.11
N THR A 12 -33.68 2.20 27.63
CA THR A 12 -32.75 1.20 27.10
C THR A 12 -32.10 1.62 25.79
N ALA A 13 -32.85 2.31 24.91
CA ALA A 13 -32.30 2.83 23.67
C ALA A 13 -31.30 3.97 23.90
N ALA A 14 -31.60 4.90 24.82
CA ALA A 14 -30.69 5.98 25.17
C ALA A 14 -29.38 5.48 25.82
N ALA A 15 -29.46 4.46 26.68
CA ALA A 15 -28.28 3.84 27.28
C ALA A 15 -27.40 3.13 26.24
N ALA A 16 -28.01 2.48 25.24
CA ALA A 16 -27.27 1.83 24.16
C ALA A 16 -26.55 2.85 23.25
N ILE A 17 -27.14 4.02 23.01
CA ILE A 17 -26.52 5.09 22.21
C ILE A 17 -25.39 5.78 23.00
N ALA A 18 -25.55 5.95 24.31
CA ALA A 18 -24.53 6.56 25.17
C ALA A 18 -23.30 5.66 25.39
N LEU A 19 -23.46 4.34 25.26
CA LEU A 19 -22.39 3.34 25.38
C LEU A 19 -21.83 2.89 24.02
N ALA A 20 -22.47 3.29 22.91
CA ALA A 20 -21.93 3.03 21.59
C ALA A 20 -20.63 3.83 21.45
N PRO A 21 -19.51 3.18 21.10
CA PRO A 21 -18.29 3.90 20.73
C PRO A 21 -18.65 4.91 19.65
N ALA A 22 -18.25 6.17 19.82
CA ALA A 22 -18.39 7.15 18.78
C ALA A 22 -17.62 6.65 17.56
N ALA A 23 -18.32 6.21 16.52
CA ALA A 23 -17.74 5.98 15.22
C ALA A 23 -17.38 7.35 14.64
N SER A 24 -16.20 7.85 15.00
CA SER A 24 -15.56 8.94 14.30
C SER A 24 -15.20 8.40 12.91
N ALA A 25 -16.07 8.62 11.94
CA ALA A 25 -15.66 8.61 10.55
C ALA A 25 -14.71 9.80 10.39
N GLN A 26 -13.41 9.55 10.57
CA GLN A 26 -12.44 10.51 10.12
C GLN A 26 -12.58 10.54 8.61
N GLU A 27 -12.99 11.69 8.05
CA GLU A 27 -12.79 11.96 6.64
C GLU A 27 -11.27 12.09 6.44
N ASP A 28 -10.58 10.95 6.46
CA ASP A 28 -9.19 10.87 6.09
C ASP A 28 -9.16 11.24 4.61
N TYR A 29 -8.70 12.45 4.31
CA TYR A 29 -8.29 12.80 2.97
C TYR A 29 -7.25 11.77 2.53
N ILE A 30 -7.67 10.81 1.71
CA ILE A 30 -6.78 9.86 1.06
C ILE A 30 -6.07 10.66 -0.02
N ASP A 31 -4.82 11.02 0.22
CA ASP A 31 -3.95 11.56 -0.82
C ASP A 31 -3.87 10.51 -1.95
N PRO A 32 -4.45 10.77 -3.14
CA PRO A 32 -4.45 9.82 -4.23
C PRO A 32 -3.03 9.60 -4.80
N THR A 33 -2.05 10.36 -4.35
CA THR A 33 -0.63 10.25 -4.69
C THR A 33 0.24 9.75 -3.53
N GLY A 34 -0.40 9.39 -2.41
CA GLY A 34 0.25 8.78 -1.26
C GLY A 34 0.85 7.41 -1.59
N PRO A 35 1.73 6.87 -0.71
CA PRO A 35 2.25 5.53 -0.87
C PRO A 35 1.12 4.50 -0.86
N TYR A 36 1.16 3.54 -1.79
CA TYR A 36 0.29 2.37 -1.82
C TYR A 36 1.12 1.09 -1.77
N ASP A 37 0.54 0.01 -1.25
CA ASP A 37 1.17 -1.32 -1.30
C ASP A 37 1.27 -1.78 -2.75
N ALA A 38 2.50 -1.92 -3.21
CA ALA A 38 2.81 -2.28 -4.58
C ALA A 38 3.25 -3.74 -4.74
N THR A 39 3.27 -4.51 -3.64
CA THR A 39 3.81 -5.88 -3.60
C THR A 39 3.24 -6.77 -4.70
N GLU A 40 1.94 -6.69 -4.99
CA GLU A 40 1.28 -7.52 -6.00
C GLU A 40 1.71 -7.22 -7.45
N TYR A 41 2.26 -6.01 -7.71
CA TYR A 41 2.64 -5.53 -9.04
C TYR A 41 4.09 -5.86 -9.42
N PHE A 42 4.86 -6.45 -8.50
CA PHE A 42 6.26 -6.79 -8.72
C PHE A 42 6.50 -8.29 -8.56
N VAL A 43 7.52 -8.78 -9.23
CA VAL A 43 8.10 -10.12 -9.04
C VAL A 43 9.61 -10.04 -9.08
N THR A 44 10.28 -10.97 -8.41
CA THR A 44 11.73 -11.12 -8.55
C THR A 44 12.10 -11.76 -9.90
N PRO A 45 13.33 -11.58 -10.42
CA PRO A 45 13.79 -12.28 -11.63
C PRO A 45 13.83 -13.81 -11.51
N TRP A 46 13.74 -14.34 -10.30
CA TRP A 46 13.81 -15.77 -10.00
C TRP A 46 12.44 -16.41 -9.84
N ASP A 47 11.38 -15.60 -9.83
CA ASP A 47 10.03 -16.11 -9.88
C ASP A 47 9.86 -16.93 -11.18
N PRO A 48 9.33 -18.18 -11.12
CA PRO A 48 9.19 -19.03 -12.30
C PRO A 48 8.39 -18.40 -13.44
N GLY A 49 7.40 -17.56 -13.10
CA GLY A 49 6.54 -16.84 -14.02
C GLY A 49 7.09 -15.48 -14.44
N ALA A 50 8.23 -15.03 -13.90
CA ALA A 50 8.77 -13.69 -14.10
C ALA A 50 8.84 -13.31 -15.59
N PHE A 51 9.26 -14.23 -16.45
CA PHE A 51 9.40 -14.01 -17.90
C PHE A 51 8.33 -14.71 -18.73
N ALA A 52 7.23 -15.15 -18.10
CA ALA A 52 6.10 -15.83 -18.73
C ALA A 52 4.77 -15.27 -18.21
N GLU A 53 4.04 -15.99 -17.37
CA GLU A 53 2.71 -15.61 -16.86
C GLU A 53 2.68 -14.32 -16.03
N HIS A 54 3.83 -13.78 -15.62
CA HIS A 54 3.97 -12.54 -14.85
C HIS A 54 4.78 -11.48 -15.59
N ALA A 55 4.88 -11.58 -16.92
CA ALA A 55 5.62 -10.64 -17.76
C ALA A 55 5.04 -9.20 -17.73
N ASP A 56 3.79 -9.04 -17.32
CA ASP A 56 3.10 -7.76 -17.15
C ASP A 56 3.46 -7.03 -15.85
N LYS A 57 3.96 -7.75 -14.84
CA LYS A 57 4.42 -7.19 -13.56
C LYS A 57 5.79 -6.52 -13.69
N GLY A 58 6.09 -5.54 -12.85
CA GLY A 58 7.44 -4.99 -12.72
C GLY A 58 8.43 -6.01 -12.18
N LEU A 59 9.72 -5.81 -12.43
CA LEU A 59 10.80 -6.56 -11.80
C LEU A 59 11.39 -5.80 -10.62
N ILE A 60 11.61 -6.52 -9.52
CA ILE A 60 12.38 -6.02 -8.37
C ILE A 60 13.65 -6.85 -8.18
N ILE A 61 14.80 -6.18 -8.23
CA ILE A 61 16.11 -6.76 -7.96
C ILE A 61 16.50 -6.39 -6.53
N SER A 62 16.05 -7.20 -5.58
CA SER A 62 16.34 -7.02 -4.16
C SER A 62 16.77 -8.33 -3.51
N PRO A 63 17.78 -8.33 -2.62
CA PRO A 63 18.14 -9.51 -1.85
C PRO A 63 17.06 -9.90 -0.82
N TYR A 64 16.06 -9.03 -0.59
CA TYR A 64 14.96 -9.24 0.35
C TYR A 64 13.69 -9.75 -0.32
N GLY A 65 13.73 -10.04 -1.63
CA GLY A 65 12.58 -10.49 -2.40
C GLY A 65 11.67 -9.34 -2.85
N ASP A 66 10.39 -9.65 -3.02
CA ASP A 66 9.35 -8.75 -3.56
C ASP A 66 8.31 -8.31 -2.53
N ALA A 67 8.48 -8.68 -1.26
CA ALA A 67 7.58 -8.28 -0.19
C ALA A 67 7.85 -6.85 0.33
N GLY A 68 6.81 -6.25 0.94
CA GLY A 68 6.94 -5.00 1.69
C GLY A 68 7.18 -3.78 0.81
N LEU A 69 6.73 -3.82 -0.45
CA LEU A 69 6.93 -2.74 -1.40
C LEU A 69 5.85 -1.68 -1.23
N GLN A 70 6.26 -0.43 -1.07
CA GLN A 70 5.36 0.71 -1.17
C GLN A 70 5.83 1.63 -2.28
N CYS A 71 4.89 2.10 -3.11
CA CYS A 71 5.22 2.99 -4.21
C CYS A 71 4.31 4.22 -4.21
N ARG A 72 4.80 5.31 -4.80
CA ARG A 72 4.04 6.52 -5.12
C ARG A 72 3.88 6.58 -6.64
N GLY A 73 2.64 6.74 -7.07
CA GLY A 73 2.31 6.74 -8.48
C GLY A 73 0.94 7.33 -8.76
N PHE A 74 0.74 7.76 -10.00
CA PHE A 74 -0.54 8.28 -10.49
C PHE A 74 -0.65 8.04 -11.98
N HIS A 75 -1.86 7.69 -12.46
CA HIS A 75 -2.14 7.34 -13.86
C HIS A 75 -1.13 6.35 -14.49
N GLY A 76 -0.77 5.31 -13.74
CA GLY A 76 0.12 4.25 -14.22
C GLY A 76 1.60 4.63 -14.32
N ARG A 77 1.98 5.81 -13.80
CA ARG A 77 3.38 6.22 -13.62
C ARG A 77 3.78 6.07 -12.16
N ILE A 78 4.83 5.31 -11.89
CA ILE A 78 5.46 5.19 -10.58
C ILE A 78 6.75 6.02 -10.58
N TRP A 79 6.95 6.87 -9.57
CA TRP A 79 8.15 7.73 -9.49
C TRP A 79 8.99 7.52 -8.24
N ASP A 80 8.45 6.86 -7.23
CA ASP A 80 9.17 6.56 -6.01
C ASP A 80 8.68 5.23 -5.44
N CYS A 81 9.60 4.41 -4.94
CA CYS A 81 9.27 3.15 -4.28
C CYS A 81 10.23 2.92 -3.12
N THR A 82 9.73 2.25 -2.10
CA THR A 82 10.47 1.80 -0.93
C THR A 82 10.19 0.33 -0.67
N GLN A 83 11.07 -0.30 0.11
CA GLN A 83 10.91 -1.65 0.60
C GLN A 83 11.13 -1.69 2.11
N THR A 84 10.15 -2.19 2.85
CA THR A 84 10.31 -2.53 4.27
C THR A 84 11.10 -3.83 4.38
N LEU A 85 12.24 -3.76 5.07
CA LEU A 85 13.13 -4.88 5.28
C LEU A 85 12.69 -5.74 6.47
N PRO A 86 13.21 -6.98 6.61
CA PRO A 86 12.85 -7.86 7.72
C PRO A 86 13.14 -7.30 9.13
N ASP A 87 14.08 -6.36 9.25
CA ASP A 87 14.41 -5.67 10.50
C ASP A 87 13.50 -4.46 10.79
N GLY A 88 12.51 -4.20 9.91
CA GLY A 88 11.58 -3.08 10.00
C GLY A 88 12.12 -1.76 9.43
N SER A 89 13.38 -1.71 8.99
CA SER A 89 13.92 -0.54 8.32
C SER A 89 13.29 -0.36 6.93
N VAL A 90 13.22 0.88 6.45
CA VAL A 90 12.69 1.19 5.12
C VAL A 90 13.85 1.61 4.22
N ASN A 91 13.99 0.93 3.09
CA ASN A 91 14.98 1.26 2.07
C ASN A 91 14.31 1.91 0.86
N ARG A 92 14.92 2.98 0.32
CA ARG A 92 14.49 3.52 -0.97
C ARG A 92 14.94 2.60 -2.09
N LEU A 93 14.13 2.44 -3.12
CA LEU A 93 14.47 1.68 -4.31
C LEU A 93 14.98 2.59 -5.42
N ILE A 94 15.88 2.07 -6.25
CA ILE A 94 16.37 2.74 -7.44
C ILE A 94 15.59 2.23 -8.63
N ARG A 95 15.05 3.14 -9.43
CA ARG A 95 14.43 2.79 -10.72
C ARG A 95 15.52 2.61 -11.77
N LEU A 96 15.60 1.44 -12.37
CA LEU A 96 16.58 1.10 -13.42
C LEU A 96 15.99 1.25 -14.82
N SER A 97 14.69 1.05 -14.98
CA SER A 97 14.00 1.27 -16.24
C SER A 97 13.79 2.77 -16.53
N PRO A 98 13.78 3.23 -17.79
CA PRO A 98 13.40 4.60 -18.17
C PRO A 98 11.98 4.96 -17.73
N ASP A 99 11.72 6.24 -17.48
CA ASP A 99 10.38 6.72 -17.12
C ASP A 99 9.35 6.38 -18.19
N ALA A 100 8.30 5.68 -17.78
CA ALA A 100 7.35 5.10 -18.70
C ALA A 100 6.23 6.11 -18.97
N TYR A 101 6.55 7.15 -19.74
CA TYR A 101 5.56 8.07 -20.28
C TYR A 101 5.96 8.54 -21.70
N PRO A 102 5.15 8.35 -22.77
CA PRO A 102 3.86 7.67 -22.88
C PRO A 102 3.96 6.34 -23.67
N SER A 103 5.02 5.54 -23.49
CA SER A 103 5.08 4.20 -24.06
C SER A 103 5.83 3.26 -23.13
N ARG A 104 5.10 2.35 -22.46
CA ARG A 104 5.68 1.22 -21.74
C ARG A 104 6.25 0.21 -22.76
N ILE A 105 7.24 0.63 -23.55
CA ILE A 105 7.95 -0.27 -24.48
C ILE A 105 8.83 -1.23 -23.67
N MET A 106 9.21 -0.82 -22.46
CA MET A 106 10.10 -1.56 -21.57
C MET A 106 9.38 -1.89 -20.28
N ARG A 107 9.61 -3.11 -19.79
CA ARG A 107 9.18 -3.57 -18.47
C ARG A 107 9.80 -2.69 -17.38
N GLU A 108 9.01 -2.38 -16.36
CA GLU A 108 9.48 -1.62 -15.22
C GLU A 108 10.46 -2.44 -14.38
N VAL A 109 11.60 -1.85 -14.00
CA VAL A 109 12.64 -2.51 -13.21
C VAL A 109 13.09 -1.59 -12.09
N TRP A 110 13.01 -2.08 -10.87
CA TRP A 110 13.49 -1.44 -9.66
C TRP A 110 14.55 -2.32 -8.98
N ALA A 111 15.43 -1.70 -8.20
CA ALA A 111 16.47 -2.39 -7.46
C ALA A 111 16.63 -1.84 -6.05
N TYR A 112 17.07 -2.70 -5.15
CA TYR A 112 17.49 -2.31 -3.81
C TYR A 112 18.63 -1.28 -3.88
N ASP A 113 18.52 -0.17 -3.14
CA ASP A 113 19.59 0.81 -2.96
C ASP A 113 20.47 0.43 -1.74
N PRO A 114 21.71 -0.05 -1.91
CA PRO A 114 22.56 -0.38 -0.77
C PRO A 114 23.13 0.85 -0.06
N PHE A 115 23.02 2.04 -0.65
CA PHE A 115 23.60 3.27 -0.10
C PHE A 115 22.61 4.08 0.74
N ASN A 116 21.33 3.72 0.71
CA ASN A 116 20.23 4.47 1.33
C ASN A 116 19.38 3.64 2.29
N THR A 117 19.96 2.56 2.84
CA THR A 117 19.26 1.71 3.81
C THR A 117 18.88 2.52 5.05
N GLY A 118 17.59 2.57 5.39
CA GLY A 118 17.09 3.33 6.54
C GLY A 118 16.96 4.84 6.31
N SER A 119 17.15 5.34 5.08
CA SER A 119 17.01 6.78 4.76
C SER A 119 15.65 7.16 4.16
N ALA A 120 14.75 6.19 3.96
CA ALA A 120 13.38 6.44 3.52
C ALA A 120 12.49 6.70 4.74
N GLY A 121 12.29 7.99 5.06
CA GLY A 121 11.36 8.50 6.07
C GLY A 121 10.48 9.60 5.50
#